data_AF-E3GPI0-F1
#
_entry.id   AF-E3GPI0-F1
#
_cell.length_a   1.000
_cell.length_b   1.000
_cell.length_c   1.000
_cell.angle_alpha   90.00
_cell.angle_beta   90.00
_cell.angle_gamma   90.00
#
_symmetry.space_group_name_H-M   'P 1'
#
loop_
_entity.id
_entity.type
_entity.pdbx_description
1 polymer ?
#
loop_
_entity_poly.entity_id
_entity_poly.type
_entity_poly.pdbx_seq_one_letter_code
_entity_poly.pdbx_strand_id
1 'polypeptide(L)'
;MYGLILAVILVVVGFILLTMKFWNTGCAMISVLSVAIGIVWILLSVGTYIEMETKIPEYNSKKAYVEEQLNKSDKSLNDSIDLKAIQELKVNCNSWLLEAQNLKEVLGNWLLIPDNIMELELIR
;
A
#
# COMPACT_ATOMS: atom_id res chain seq x y z
N MET A 1 -1.90 11.14 13.75
CA MET A 1 -0.88 11.25 14.83
C MET A 1 -1.41 10.90 16.22
N TYR A 2 -2.58 11.40 16.65
CA TYR A 2 -3.09 11.14 18.02
C TYR A 2 -3.49 9.68 18.32
N GLY A 3 -3.96 8.92 17.32
CA GLY A 3 -4.31 7.51 17.51
C GLY A 3 -3.11 6.60 17.83
N LEU A 4 -1.93 6.93 17.29
CA LEU A 4 -0.69 6.18 17.51
C LEU A 4 -0.17 6.40 18.92
N ILE A 5 -0.28 7.63 19.43
CA ILE A 5 0.07 7.99 20.81
C ILE A 5 -0.89 7.31 21.80
N LEU A 6 -2.19 7.28 21.50
CA LEU A 6 -3.19 6.59 22.33
C LEU A 6 -2.96 5.07 22.36
N ALA A 7 -2.59 4.48 21.22
CA ALA A 7 -2.26 3.05 21.11
C ALA A 7 -1.02 2.68 21.94
N VAL A 8 0.04 3.49 21.87
CA VAL A 8 1.25 3.25 22.67
C VAL A 8 0.95 3.40 24.16
N ILE A 9 0.17 4.39 24.57
CA ILE A 9 -0.22 4.59 25.97
C ILE A 9 -1.08 3.41 26.47
N LEU A 10 -2.04 2.93 25.68
CA LEU A 10 -2.87 1.78 26.06
C LEU A 10 -2.07 0.47 26.13
N VAL A 11 -1.09 0.28 25.26
CA VAL A 11 -0.16 -0.87 25.31
C VAL A 11 0.71 -0.83 26.56
N VAL A 12 1.26 0.34 26.91
CA VAL A 12 2.12 0.51 28.09
C VAL A 12 1.33 0.39 29.39
N VAL A 13 0.13 0.96 29.47
CA VAL A 13 -0.75 0.84 30.65
C VAL A 13 -1.26 -0.60 30.80
N GLY A 14 -1.60 -1.28 29.70
CA GLY A 14 -1.96 -2.71 29.71
C GLY A 14 -0.81 -3.59 30.20
N PHE A 15 0.42 -3.30 29.78
CA PHE A 15 1.62 -4.02 30.21
C PHE A 15 1.93 -3.88 31.71
N ILE A 16 1.77 -2.68 32.28
CA ILE A 16 2.01 -2.40 33.71
C ILE A 16 0.95 -3.07 34.61
N LEU A 17 -0.30 -3.15 34.16
CA LEU A 17 -1.37 -3.85 34.90
C LEU A 17 -1.26 -5.38 34.79
N LEU A 18 -0.68 -5.90 33.70
CA LEU A 18 -0.40 -7.31 33.47
C LEU A 18 0.72 -7.86 34.36
N THR A 19 1.76 -7.06 34.64
CA THR A 19 2.91 -7.48 35.46
C THR A 19 2.59 -7.59 36.95
N MET A 20 1.49 -6.97 37.42
CA MET A 20 1.14 -6.95 38.84
C MET A 20 0.16 -8.05 39.30
N LYS A 21 -0.60 -8.74 38.41
CA LYS A 21 -1.80 -9.49 38.86
C LYS A 21 -1.90 -10.99 38.53
N PHE A 22 -1.23 -11.55 37.52
CA PHE A 22 -1.38 -12.98 37.10
C PHE A 22 -0.09 -13.46 36.39
N TRP A 23 0.74 -14.42 36.82
CA TRP A 23 0.52 -15.75 37.43
C TRP A 23 -0.33 -16.67 36.51
N ASN A 24 0.15 -17.49 35.57
CA ASN A 24 1.51 -17.78 35.09
C ASN A 24 1.55 -18.34 33.63
N THR A 25 0.47 -18.41 32.83
CA THR A 25 0.59 -19.04 31.47
C THR A 25 -0.36 -18.49 30.40
N GLY A 26 -1.66 -18.34 30.67
CA GLY A 26 -2.63 -17.90 29.67
C GLY A 26 -2.48 -16.42 29.24
N CYS A 27 -2.27 -15.51 30.19
CA CYS A 27 -2.13 -14.08 29.90
C CYS A 27 -0.82 -13.75 29.18
N ALA A 28 0.27 -14.46 29.48
CA ALA A 28 1.54 -14.32 28.78
C ALA A 28 1.38 -14.73 27.29
N MET A 29 0.69 -15.84 27.03
CA MET A 29 0.46 -16.31 25.66
C MET A 29 -0.40 -15.34 24.84
N ILE A 30 -1.46 -14.77 25.44
CA ILE A 30 -2.30 -13.76 24.78
C ILE A 30 -1.51 -12.46 24.53
N SER A 31 -0.65 -12.04 25.47
CA SER A 31 0.20 -10.87 25.27
C SER A 31 1.22 -11.06 24.15
N VAL A 32 1.84 -12.24 24.07
CA VAL A 32 2.79 -12.58 23.00
C VAL A 32 2.08 -12.63 21.65
N LEU A 33 0.88 -13.22 21.58
CA LEU A 33 0.06 -13.22 20.37
C LEU A 33 -0.35 -11.81 19.96
N SER A 34 -0.73 -10.95 20.91
CA SER A 34 -1.12 -9.56 20.62
C SER A 34 0.06 -8.74 20.11
N VAL A 35 1.24 -8.91 20.70
CA VAL A 35 2.47 -8.28 20.23
C VAL A 35 2.87 -8.81 18.86
N ALA A 36 2.78 -10.12 18.62
CA ALA A 36 3.07 -10.71 17.32
C ALA A 36 2.12 -10.18 16.22
N ILE A 37 0.82 -10.13 16.49
CA ILE A 37 -0.17 -9.55 15.58
C ILE A 37 0.13 -8.07 15.33
N GLY A 38 0.46 -7.32 16.38
CA GLY A 38 0.86 -5.91 16.26
C GLY A 38 2.09 -5.71 15.38
N ILE A 39 3.13 -6.54 15.54
CA ILE A 39 4.34 -6.50 14.71
C ILE A 39 4.00 -6.82 13.25
N VAL A 40 3.23 -7.87 13.00
CA VAL A 40 2.79 -8.23 11.64
C VAL A 40 2.02 -7.08 10.99
N TRP A 41 1.12 -6.45 11.75
CA TRP A 41 0.33 -5.32 11.25
C TRP A 41 1.19 -4.08 10.95
N ILE A 42 2.18 -3.78 11.80
CA ILE A 42 3.14 -2.69 11.55
C ILE A 42 3.97 -2.99 10.29
N LEU A 43 4.47 -4.22 10.13
CA LEU A 43 5.24 -4.62 8.96
C LEU A 43 4.41 -4.51 7.67
N LEU A 44 3.15 -4.95 7.69
CA LEU A 44 2.24 -4.81 6.57
C LEU A 44 1.95 -3.33 6.24
N SER A 45 1.71 -2.51 7.27
CA SER A 45 1.44 -1.09 7.10
C SER A 45 2.64 -0.33 6.51
N VAL A 46 3.83 -0.59 7.01
CA VAL A 46 5.06 0.05 6.51
C VAL A 46 5.44 -0.49 5.13
N GLY A 47 5.30 -1.79 4.91
CA GLY A 47 5.58 -2.41 3.60
C GLY A 47 4.68 -1.85 2.50
N THR A 48 3.37 -1.75 2.77
CA THR A 48 2.42 -1.14 1.83
C THR A 48 2.71 0.34 1.59
N TYR A 49 3.06 1.11 2.63
CA TYR A 49 3.48 2.50 2.47
C TYR A 49 4.67 2.64 1.51
N ILE A 50 5.74 1.87 1.73
CA ILE A 50 6.96 1.92 0.90
C ILE A 50 6.65 1.48 -0.55
N GLU A 51 5.84 0.44 -0.72
CA GLU A 51 5.43 0.00 -2.06
C GLU A 51 4.69 1.11 -2.81
N MET A 52 3.75 1.80 -2.15
CA MET A 52 3.02 2.89 -2.78
C MET A 52 3.91 4.10 -3.05
N GLU A 53 4.79 4.47 -2.11
CA GLU A 53 5.72 5.59 -2.28
C GLU A 53 6.69 5.38 -3.46
N THR A 54 7.05 4.12 -3.75
CA THR A 54 7.93 3.77 -4.88
C THR A 54 7.17 3.59 -6.19
N LYS A 55 5.99 2.96 -6.18
CA LYS A 55 5.22 2.68 -7.39
C LYS A 55 4.44 3.87 -7.92
N ILE A 56 4.00 4.81 -7.09
CA ILE A 56 3.32 6.04 -7.55
C ILE A 56 4.18 6.87 -8.53
N PRO A 57 5.45 7.22 -8.21
CA PRO A 57 6.29 7.95 -9.16
C PRO A 57 6.63 7.11 -10.40
N GLU A 58 6.80 5.80 -10.26
CA GLU A 58 7.00 4.89 -11.39
C GLU A 58 5.78 4.89 -12.33
N TYR A 59 4.57 4.86 -11.78
CA TYR A 59 3.32 4.96 -12.53
C TYR A 59 3.23 6.28 -13.29
N ASN A 60 3.51 7.41 -12.64
CA ASN A 60 3.48 8.73 -13.28
C ASN A 60 4.47 8.84 -14.45
N SER A 61 5.69 8.29 -14.27
CA SER A 61 6.70 8.22 -15.33
C SER A 61 6.24 7.35 -16.51
N LYS A 62 5.69 6.16 -16.21
CA LYS A 62 5.16 5.25 -17.24
C LYS A 62 3.95 5.81 -17.96
N LYS A 63 3.06 6.53 -17.26
CA LYS A 63 1.91 7.22 -17.85
C LYS A 63 2.35 8.22 -18.91
N ALA A 64 3.28 9.11 -18.58
CA ALA A 64 3.82 10.09 -19.51
C ALA A 64 4.45 9.41 -20.75
N TYR A 65 5.23 8.34 -20.53
CA TYR A 65 5.84 7.58 -21.62
C TYR A 65 4.80 6.92 -22.55
N VAL A 66 3.81 6.23 -21.97
CA VAL A 66 2.77 5.53 -22.74
C VAL A 66 1.94 6.52 -23.56
N GLU A 67 1.54 7.66 -22.98
CA GLU A 67 0.78 8.70 -23.68
C GLU A 67 1.60 9.37 -24.80
N GLU A 68 2.91 9.57 -24.58
CA GLU A 68 3.80 10.12 -25.61
C GLU A 68 3.98 9.15 -26.79
N GLN A 69 4.15 7.86 -26.53
CA GLN A 69 4.34 6.85 -27.57
C GLN A 69 3.06 6.57 -28.36
N LEU A 70 1.90 6.52 -27.68
CA LEU A 70 0.60 6.39 -28.36
C LEU A 70 0.32 7.54 -29.32
N ASN A 71 0.71 8.77 -28.96
CA ASN A 71 0.56 9.93 -29.84
C ASN A 71 1.54 9.93 -31.04
N LYS A 72 2.69 9.25 -30.92
CA LYS A 72 3.69 9.15 -32.00
C LYS A 72 3.46 7.99 -32.96
N SER A 73 2.80 6.92 -32.47
CA SER A 73 2.57 5.66 -33.18
C SER A 73 1.60 5.76 -34.38
N ASP A 74 0.98 6.90 -34.62
CA ASP A 74 0.15 7.13 -35.82
C ASP A 74 0.99 7.17 -37.13
N LYS A 75 2.30 6.81 -37.09
CA LYS A 75 3.27 7.07 -38.16
C LYS A 75 4.19 5.92 -38.61
N SER A 76 4.26 4.73 -37.99
CA SER A 76 5.22 3.70 -38.43
C SER A 76 4.72 2.24 -38.39
N LEU A 77 5.09 1.43 -39.38
CA LEU A 77 4.66 0.02 -39.50
C LEU A 77 5.39 -0.94 -38.52
N ASN A 78 6.53 -0.51 -37.95
CA ASN A 78 7.20 -1.23 -36.86
C ASN A 78 6.43 -1.09 -35.52
N ASP A 79 5.44 -0.18 -35.49
CA ASP A 79 4.65 0.14 -34.31
C ASP A 79 3.68 -0.99 -33.92
N SER A 80 3.37 -2.00 -34.74
CA SER A 80 2.34 -2.99 -34.33
C SER A 80 2.74 -3.85 -33.12
N ILE A 81 4.00 -4.26 -33.02
CA ILE A 81 4.53 -5.03 -31.86
C ILE A 81 4.80 -4.09 -30.69
N ASP A 82 5.37 -2.91 -30.96
CA ASP A 82 5.68 -1.90 -29.94
C ASP A 82 4.39 -1.31 -29.33
N LEU A 83 3.35 -1.09 -30.13
CA LEU A 83 2.02 -0.64 -29.71
C LEU A 83 1.33 -1.72 -28.88
N LYS A 84 1.47 -3.01 -29.24
CA LYS A 84 0.97 -4.09 -28.39
C LYS A 84 1.67 -4.11 -27.04
N ALA A 85 2.99 -3.96 -27.00
CA ALA A 85 3.76 -3.90 -25.75
C ALA A 85 3.39 -2.66 -24.91
N ILE A 86 3.19 -1.50 -25.54
CA ILE A 86 2.73 -0.27 -24.89
C ILE A 86 1.31 -0.45 -24.34
N GLN A 87 0.44 -1.14 -25.08
CA GLN A 87 -0.94 -1.40 -24.66
C GLN A 87 -1.00 -2.42 -23.51
N GLU A 88 -0.14 -3.44 -23.51
CA GLU A 88 0.02 -4.35 -22.36
C GLU A 88 0.57 -3.60 -21.14
N LEU A 89 1.56 -2.73 -21.32
CA LEU A 89 2.10 -1.91 -20.24
C LEU A 89 1.04 -0.99 -19.64
N LYS A 90 0.20 -0.37 -20.49
CA LYS A 90 -0.96 0.43 -20.08
C LYS A 90 -1.94 -0.36 -19.23
N VAL A 91 -2.36 -1.54 -19.71
CA VAL A 91 -3.29 -2.41 -18.98
C VAL A 91 -2.71 -2.80 -17.62
N ASN A 92 -1.43 -3.18 -17.57
CA ASN A 92 -0.78 -3.56 -16.32
C ASN A 92 -0.70 -2.40 -15.31
N CYS A 93 -0.30 -1.20 -15.78
CA CYS A 93 -0.26 -0.02 -14.92
C CYS A 93 -1.65 0.36 -14.39
N ASN A 94 -2.67 0.28 -15.24
CA ASN A 94 -4.05 0.57 -14.85
C ASN A 94 -4.61 -0.50 -13.89
N SER A 95 -4.29 -1.78 -14.08
CA SER A 95 -4.65 -2.85 -13.15
C SER A 95 -4.06 -2.59 -11.77
N TRP A 96 -2.77 -2.26 -11.71
CA TRP A 96 -2.12 -1.91 -10.46
C TRP A 96 -2.79 -0.71 -9.77
N LEU A 97 -3.10 0.36 -10.53
CA LEU A 97 -3.75 1.54 -9.96
C LEU A 97 -5.14 1.19 -9.39
N LEU A 98 -5.95 0.42 -10.11
CA LEU A 98 -7.27 -0.02 -9.65
C LEU A 98 -7.18 -0.87 -8.38
N GLU A 99 -6.23 -1.82 -8.34
CA GLU A 99 -5.99 -2.64 -7.16
C GLU A 99 -5.57 -1.78 -5.97
N ALA A 100 -4.70 -0.79 -6.19
CA ALA A 100 -4.20 0.07 -5.14
C ALA A 100 -5.27 1.05 -4.61
N GLN A 101 -6.14 1.56 -5.48
CA GLN A 101 -7.31 2.36 -5.10
C GLN A 101 -8.32 1.53 -4.30
N ASN A 102 -8.62 0.31 -4.77
CA ASN A 102 -9.48 -0.62 -4.02
C ASN A 102 -8.88 -0.98 -2.65
N LEU A 103 -7.56 -1.20 -2.58
CA LEU A 103 -6.85 -1.43 -1.32
C LEU A 103 -7.00 -0.23 -0.38
N LYS A 104 -6.92 1.01 -0.90
CA LYS A 104 -7.15 2.24 -0.13
C LYS A 104 -8.59 2.34 0.36
N GLU A 105 -9.58 2.01 -0.46
CA GLU A 105 -10.99 2.05 -0.05
C GLU A 105 -11.30 1.04 1.06
N VAL A 106 -10.81 -0.19 0.94
CA VAL A 106 -11.12 -1.27 1.88
C VAL A 106 -10.26 -1.20 3.15
N LEU A 107 -8.96 -0.92 2.99
CA LEU A 107 -7.97 -1.03 4.07
C LEU A 107 -7.28 0.30 4.41
N GLY A 108 -7.66 1.42 3.79
CA GLY A 108 -6.99 2.71 4.00
C GLY A 108 -7.04 3.26 5.43
N ASN A 109 -8.00 2.81 6.24
CA ASN A 109 -8.07 3.12 7.68
C ASN A 109 -7.21 2.18 8.54
N TRP A 110 -6.77 1.06 7.96
CA TRP A 110 -6.04 -0.02 8.62
C TRP A 110 -4.60 -0.13 8.14
N LEU A 111 -4.22 0.53 7.06
CA LEU A 111 -2.88 0.50 6.49
C LEU A 111 -2.45 1.92 6.13
N LEU A 112 -1.14 2.14 6.09
CA LEU A 112 -0.56 3.43 5.73
C LEU A 112 -0.53 3.60 4.21
N ILE A 113 -1.71 3.59 3.58
CA ILE A 113 -1.84 3.83 2.14
C ILE A 113 -2.07 5.35 1.94
N PRO A 114 -1.26 6.04 1.13
CA PRO A 114 -1.38 7.49 0.97
C PRO A 114 -2.65 7.88 0.21
N ASP A 115 -3.23 9.03 0.54
CA ASP A 115 -4.51 9.49 -0.04
C ASP A 115 -4.39 9.90 -1.51
N ASN A 116 -3.21 10.36 -1.93
CA ASN A 116 -2.90 10.76 -3.31
C ASN A 116 -3.14 9.65 -4.34
N ILE A 117 -3.23 8.38 -3.92
CA ILE A 117 -3.51 7.27 -4.83
C ILE A 117 -4.92 7.32 -5.43
N MET A 118 -5.87 7.93 -4.71
CA MET A 118 -7.24 8.15 -5.19
C MET A 118 -7.33 9.30 -6.19
N GLU A 119 -6.33 10.18 -6.23
CA GLU A 119 -6.25 11.32 -7.16
C GLU A 119 -5.60 10.94 -8.49
N LEU A 120 -4.94 9.78 -8.56
CA LEU A 120 -4.31 9.29 -9.78
C LEU A 120 -5.37 8.85 -10.80
N GLU A 121 -5.22 9.36 -12.03
CA GLU A 121 -6.06 9.00 -13.16
C GLU A 121 -5.43 7.89 -13.99
N LEU A 122 -6.28 6.97 -14.46
CA LEU A 122 -5.93 5.91 -15.41
C LEU A 122 -5.24 6.48 -16.66
N ILE A 123 -4.31 5.71 -17.22
CA ILE A 123 -3.64 6.02 -18.49
C ILE A 123 -4.66 5.89 -19.62
N ARG A 124 -4.79 6.92 -20.46
CA ARG A 124 -5.82 7.01 -21.51
C ARG A 124 -5.50 6.22 -22.77
#